data_AF-A0A259DAJ6-F1
#
_entry.id   AF-A0A259DAJ6-F1
#
_cell.length_a   1.000
_cell.length_b   1.000
_cell.length_c   1.000
_cell.angle_alpha   90.00
_cell.angle_beta   90.00
_cell.angle_gamma   90.00
#
_symmetry.space_group_name_H-M   'P 1'
#
loop_
_entity.id
_entity.type
_entity.pdbx_description
1 polymer ?
#
loop_
_entity_poly.entity_id
_entity_poly.type
_entity_poly.pdbx_seq_one_letter_code
_entity_poly.pdbx_strand_id
1 'polypeptide(L)'
;MASEKSKIIYTLTDEAPLLATCAFLPIIRTFTAPAGVQVVESDISVAARILAEFSDCLTAEQKVPDNLAELGRMTLLPDTNIIKLPNISASVPQ
;
A
#
# COMPACT_ATOMS: atom_id res chain seq x y z
N MET A 1 -23.26 16.30 3.61
CA MET A 1 -22.34 15.48 4.43
C MET A 1 -20.96 15.68 3.82
N ALA A 2 -20.16 16.58 4.40
CA ALA A 2 -18.87 16.97 3.86
C ALA A 2 -17.90 17.05 5.04
N SER A 3 -16.95 16.12 5.14
CA SER A 3 -15.74 16.25 5.97
C SER A 3 -14.76 15.06 5.89
N GLU A 4 -15.05 13.95 5.22
CA GLU A 4 -14.05 12.89 5.03
C GLU A 4 -13.11 13.31 3.90
N LYS A 5 -11.82 13.50 4.20
CA LYS A 5 -10.81 13.77 3.16
C LYS A 5 -10.81 12.59 2.18
N SER A 6 -11.01 12.87 0.89
CA SER A 6 -10.94 11.83 -0.14
C SER A 6 -9.57 11.15 -0.08
N LYS A 7 -9.56 9.82 -0.02
CA LYS A 7 -8.36 9.01 0.26
C LYS A 7 -8.02 8.13 -0.94
N ILE A 8 -6.79 8.23 -1.40
CA ILE A 8 -6.20 7.31 -2.37
C ILE A 8 -5.20 6.43 -1.65
N ILE A 9 -5.29 5.12 -1.87
CA ILE A 9 -4.32 4.16 -1.36
C ILE A 9 -3.36 3.83 -2.50
N TYR A 10 -2.08 4.05 -2.27
CA TYR A 10 -1.01 3.82 -3.22
C TYR A 10 -0.21 2.61 -2.79
N THR A 11 -0.20 1.55 -3.60
CA THR A 11 0.49 0.32 -3.23
C THR A 11 2.01 0.48 -3.33
N LEU A 12 2.74 0.21 -2.24
CA LEU A 12 4.17 -0.07 -2.34
C LEU A 12 4.33 -1.53 -2.76
N THR A 13 5.11 -1.75 -3.82
CA THR A 13 5.28 -3.07 -4.43
C THR A 13 6.76 -3.43 -4.50
N ASP A 14 7.20 -4.08 -5.56
CA ASP A 14 8.53 -4.68 -5.66
C ASP A 14 9.33 -4.04 -6.81
N GLU A 15 10.65 -4.25 -6.82
CA GLU A 15 11.54 -4.00 -7.95
C GLU A 15 11.41 -2.60 -8.59
N ALA A 16 11.27 -2.52 -9.92
CA ALA A 16 11.25 -1.26 -10.66
C ALA A 16 10.07 -0.35 -10.28
N PRO A 17 8.82 -0.84 -10.12
CA PRO A 17 7.71 -0.03 -9.62
C PRO A 17 7.95 0.59 -8.24
N LEU A 18 8.63 -0.10 -7.32
CA LEU A 18 8.96 0.48 -6.02
C LEU A 18 9.95 1.64 -6.16
N LEU A 19 10.99 1.48 -6.97
CA LEU A 19 11.95 2.57 -7.25
C LEU A 19 11.27 3.78 -7.88
N ALA A 20 10.37 3.56 -8.84
CA ALA A 20 9.57 4.63 -9.45
C ALA A 20 8.66 5.32 -8.41
N THR A 21 8.09 4.55 -7.47
CA THR A 21 7.26 5.08 -6.39
C THR A 21 8.04 6.00 -5.45
N CYS A 22 9.27 5.64 -5.09
CA CYS A 22 10.13 6.49 -4.26
C CYS A 22 10.36 7.88 -4.88
N ALA A 23 10.45 7.96 -6.22
CA ALA A 23 10.61 9.23 -6.92
C ALA A 23 9.28 9.97 -7.14
N PHE A 24 8.21 9.24 -7.48
CA PHE A 24 6.97 9.83 -7.98
C PHE A 24 5.91 10.10 -6.91
N LEU A 25 5.84 9.29 -5.85
CA LEU A 25 4.85 9.46 -4.79
C LEU A 25 4.91 10.83 -4.09
N PRO A 26 6.10 11.41 -3.79
CA PRO A 26 6.18 12.77 -3.24
C PRO A 26 5.57 13.82 -4.17
N ILE A 27 5.69 13.64 -5.49
CA ILE A 27 5.11 14.54 -6.49
C ILE A 27 3.59 14.42 -6.45
N ILE A 28 3.04 13.20 -6.49
CA ILE A 28 1.59 12.98 -6.41
C ILE A 28 1.02 13.68 -5.16
N ARG A 29 1.61 13.45 -3.98
CA ARG A 29 1.17 14.07 -2.72
C ARG A 29 1.14 15.59 -2.78
N THR A 30 2.14 16.21 -3.41
CA THR A 30 2.24 17.66 -3.55
C THR A 30 1.08 18.21 -4.40
N PHE A 31 0.74 17.54 -5.49
CA PHE A 31 -0.32 17.97 -6.40
C PHE A 31 -1.73 17.66 -5.89
N THR A 32 -1.91 16.61 -5.08
CA THR A 32 -3.22 16.23 -4.53
C THR A 32 -3.61 16.99 -3.27
N ALA A 33 -2.62 17.50 -2.52
CA ALA A 33 -2.87 18.19 -1.24
C ALA A 33 -3.80 19.42 -1.34
N PRO A 34 -3.68 20.33 -2.34
CA PRO A 34 -4.59 21.46 -2.49
C PRO A 34 -6.05 21.06 -2.77
N ALA A 35 -6.26 19.86 -3.34
CA ALA A 35 -7.59 19.30 -3.60
C ALA A 35 -8.18 18.59 -2.37
N GLY A 36 -7.48 18.57 -1.23
CA GLY A 36 -7.91 17.85 -0.02
C GLY A 36 -7.87 16.33 -0.16
N VAL A 37 -7.11 15.80 -1.13
CA VAL A 37 -6.97 14.36 -1.38
C VAL A 37 -5.75 13.82 -0.65
N GLN A 38 -5.96 12.90 0.28
CA GLN A 38 -4.92 12.22 1.03
C GLN A 38 -4.42 10.99 0.28
N VAL A 39 -3.09 10.86 0.09
CA VAL A 39 -2.47 9.69 -0.52
C VAL A 39 -1.71 8.90 0.55
N VAL A 40 -2.24 7.74 0.93
CA VAL A 40 -1.62 6.84 1.92
C VAL A 40 -0.95 5.66 1.23
N GLU A 41 0.09 5.14 1.87
CA GLU A 41 0.82 3.97 1.39
C GLU A 41 0.19 2.69 1.95
N SER A 42 0.29 1.60 1.18
CA SER A 42 -0.04 0.26 1.65
C SER A 42 0.95 -0.73 1.03
N ASP A 43 1.81 -1.32 1.86
CA ASP A 43 2.86 -2.21 1.39
C ASP A 43 2.32 -3.62 1.16
N ILE A 44 2.42 -4.07 -0.10
CA ILE A 44 2.03 -5.41 -0.55
C ILE A 44 3.19 -6.12 -1.27
N SER A 45 4.43 -5.67 -1.03
CA SER A 45 5.64 -6.34 -1.48
C SER A 45 5.70 -7.79 -0.99
N VAL A 46 6.50 -8.62 -1.67
CA VAL A 46 6.76 -10.01 -1.22
C VAL A 46 7.24 -10.01 0.23
N ALA A 47 8.16 -9.11 0.57
CA ALA A 47 8.72 -9.01 1.92
C ALA A 47 7.63 -8.68 2.96
N ALA A 48 6.80 -7.67 2.72
CA ALA A 48 5.74 -7.30 3.65
C ALA A 48 4.70 -8.42 3.83
N ARG A 49 4.33 -9.12 2.75
CA ARG A 49 3.37 -10.24 2.82
C ARG A 49 3.94 -11.43 3.60
N ILE A 50 5.23 -11.74 3.45
CA ILE A 50 5.89 -12.77 4.26
C ILE A 50 5.90 -12.37 5.73
N LEU A 51 6.31 -11.13 6.05
CA LEU A 51 6.33 -10.65 7.44
C LEU A 51 4.95 -10.69 8.10
N ALA A 52 3.89 -10.33 7.36
CA ALA A 52 2.52 -10.39 7.85
C ALA A 52 2.09 -11.83 8.21
N GLU A 53 2.40 -12.80 7.35
CA GLU A 53 2.03 -14.21 7.53
C GLU A 53 2.68 -14.84 8.78
N PHE A 54 3.93 -14.50 9.08
CA PHE A 54 4.70 -15.06 10.20
C PHE A 54 4.79 -14.13 11.42
N SER A 55 3.75 -13.32 11.65
CA SER A 55 3.73 -12.30 12.71
C SER A 55 3.96 -12.84 14.13
N ASP A 56 3.73 -14.13 14.38
CA ASP A 56 3.99 -14.82 15.65
C ASP A 56 5.48 -15.12 15.89
N CYS A 57 6.28 -15.19 14.82
CA CYS A 57 7.73 -15.38 14.87
C CYS A 57 8.53 -14.07 15.04
N LEU A 58 7.85 -12.92 15.06
CA LEU A 58 8.47 -11.59 15.02
C LEU A 58 8.38 -10.86 16.37
N THR A 59 9.38 -10.02 16.65
CA THR A 59 9.30 -9.07 17.77
C THR A 59 8.24 -8.01 17.50
N ALA A 60 7.79 -7.30 18.54
CA ALA A 60 6.76 -6.26 18.38
C ALA A 60 7.16 -5.18 17.37
N GLU A 61 8.45 -4.86 17.28
CA GLU A 61 9.01 -3.84 16.39
C GLU A 61 9.12 -4.30 14.92
N GLN A 62 9.16 -5.61 14.69
CA GLN A 62 9.28 -6.20 13.35
C GLN A 62 7.91 -6.48 12.70
N LYS A 63 6.84 -6.55 13.51
CA LYS A 63 5.50 -6.86 13.01
C LYS A 63 5.00 -5.76 12.09
N VAL A 64 4.45 -6.19 10.97
CA VAL A 64 3.76 -5.33 10.00
C VAL A 64 2.31 -5.81 9.89
N PRO A 65 1.35 -4.91 9.59
CA PRO A 65 -0.03 -5.32 9.37
C PRO A 65 -0.18 -6.14 8.08
N ASP A 66 -1.16 -7.05 8.05
CA ASP A 66 -1.60 -7.70 6.81
C ASP A 66 -2.40 -6.72 5.94
N ASN A 67 -1.66 -5.93 5.19
CA ASN A 67 -2.22 -4.94 4.26
C ASN A 67 -2.99 -5.59 3.11
N LEU A 68 -2.62 -6.79 2.66
CA LEU A 68 -3.31 -7.43 1.55
C LEU A 68 -4.73 -7.85 1.95
N ALA A 69 -4.90 -8.41 3.15
CA ALA A 69 -6.22 -8.71 3.70
C ALA A 69 -7.05 -7.45 3.96
N GLU A 70 -6.44 -6.38 4.49
CA GLU A 70 -7.14 -5.09 4.66
C GLU A 70 -7.61 -4.54 3.31
N LEU A 71 -6.74 -4.45 2.31
CA LEU A 71 -7.10 -3.99 0.97
C LEU A 71 -8.21 -4.86 0.36
N GLY A 72 -8.14 -6.18 0.54
CA GLY A 72 -9.20 -7.10 0.15
C GLY A 72 -10.56 -6.71 0.75
N ARG A 73 -10.63 -6.42 2.05
CA ARG A 73 -11.85 -5.91 2.68
C ARG A 73 -12.28 -4.55 2.11
N MET A 74 -11.33 -3.64 1.91
CA MET A 74 -11.61 -2.30 1.39
C MET A 74 -12.20 -2.33 -0.02
N THR A 75 -11.85 -3.30 -0.87
CA THR A 75 -12.40 -3.40 -2.24
C THR A 75 -13.92 -3.58 -2.29
N LEU A 76 -14.55 -3.97 -1.16
CA LEU A 76 -16.00 -4.10 -1.05
C LEU A 76 -16.70 -2.77 -0.68
N LEU A 77 -15.93 -1.73 -0.37
CA LEU A 77 -16.45 -0.42 0.02
C LEU A 77 -16.54 0.49 -1.21
N PRO A 78 -17.66 1.23 -1.39
CA PRO A 78 -17.89 2.05 -2.59
C PRO A 78 -16.92 3.24 -2.70
N ASP A 79 -16.42 3.73 -1.57
CA ASP A 79 -15.55 4.91 -1.51
C ASP A 79 -14.05 4.55 -1.58
N THR A 80 -13.72 3.26 -1.76
CA THR A 80 -12.32 2.81 -1.85
C THR A 80 -11.70 3.19 -3.19
N ASN A 81 -10.58 3.91 -3.13
CA ASN A 81 -9.77 4.24 -4.29
C ASN A 81 -8.34 3.70 -4.10
N ILE A 82 -7.96 2.71 -4.92
CA ILE A 82 -6.66 2.05 -4.88
C ILE A 82 -5.94 2.26 -6.21
N ILE A 83 -4.73 2.83 -6.15
CA ILE A 83 -3.77 2.80 -7.24
C ILE A 83 -2.86 1.59 -7.04
N LYS A 84 -3.05 0.57 -7.87
CA LYS A 84 -2.31 -0.69 -7.85
C LYS A 84 -1.17 -0.65 -8.86
N LEU A 85 0.07 -0.78 -8.38
CA LEU A 85 1.26 -0.91 -9.22
C LEU A 85 1.58 -2.38 -9.47
N PRO A 86 2.34 -2.74 -10.53
CA PRO A 86 2.80 -4.12 -10.71
C PRO A 86 3.58 -4.63 -9.48
N ASN A 87 3.35 -5.88 -9.10
CA ASN A 87 4.02 -6.56 -7.99
C ASN A 87 4.45 -7.97 -8.42
N ILE A 88 5.35 -8.58 -7.66
CA ILE A 88 5.82 -9.94 -7.92
C ILE A 88 4.74 -10.97 -7.58
N SER A 89 4.47 -11.88 -8.53
CA SER A 89 3.89 -13.20 -8.25
C SER A 89 5.04 -14.18 -8.07
N ALA A 90 5.44 -14.40 -6.82
CA ALA A 90 6.72 -15.02 -6.49
C ALA A 90 6.78 -16.48 -6.97
N SER A 91 7.87 -16.82 -7.68
CA SER A 91 8.26 -18.20 -7.90
C SER A 91 8.96 -18.76 -6.67
N VAL A 92 9.19 -20.09 -6.58
CA VAL A 92 9.87 -20.69 -5.42
C VAL A 92 11.26 -20.09 -5.13
N PRO A 93 12.10 -19.77 -6.13
CA PRO A 93 13.40 -19.13 -5.87
C PRO A 93 13.34 -17.66 -5.40
N GLN A 94 12.21 -16.98 -5.62
CA GLN A 94 12.02 -15.56 -5.29
C GLN A 94 11.36 -15.41 -3.91
#